data_AF-A0A243RVH6-F1
#
_entry.id   AF-A0A243RVH6-F1
#
_cell.length_a   1.000
_cell.length_b   1.000
_cell.length_c   1.000
_cell.angle_alpha   90.00
_cell.angle_beta   90.00
_cell.angle_gamma   90.00
#
_symmetry.space_group_name_H-M   'P 1'
#
loop_
_entity.id
_entity.type
_entity.pdbx_description
1 polymer ?
#
loop_
_entity_poly.entity_id
_entity_poly.type
_entity_poly.pdbx_seq_one_letter_code
_entity_poly.pdbx_strand_id
1 'polypeptide(L)'
;MRDQENSLSRSARGHRKPPDPTTAEQQERFVHLVRLGWDLRALGVRTSLVLPVTGQPILEVHSAAGTLARITVIRRYCGWVFTWRPWWARLWRRGEWVLADADNAADIVMTEVNG
;
A
#
# COMPACT_ATOMS: atom_id res chain seq x y z
N MET A 1 51.83 -11.52 -1.44
CA MET A 1 51.39 -10.75 -0.26
C MET A 1 50.52 -9.58 -0.73
N ARG A 2 49.34 -9.89 -1.27
CA ARG A 2 48.45 -8.91 -1.94
C ARG A 2 46.97 -9.24 -1.72
N ASP A 3 46.66 -9.84 -0.57
CA ASP A 3 45.36 -10.47 -0.30
C ASP A 3 44.65 -9.93 0.95
N GLN A 4 45.16 -8.86 1.58
CA GLN A 4 44.61 -8.37 2.86
C GLN A 4 43.74 -7.12 2.76
N GLU A 5 43.78 -6.36 1.65
CA GLU A 5 42.99 -5.12 1.52
C GLU A 5 41.59 -5.35 0.92
N ASN A 6 41.28 -6.51 0.36
CA ASN A 6 40.00 -6.74 -0.31
C ASN A 6 38.90 -7.34 0.59
N SER A 7 39.22 -7.70 1.83
CA SER A 7 38.25 -8.29 2.78
C SER A 7 37.50 -7.25 3.62
N LEU A 8 37.97 -6.00 3.70
CA LEU A 8 37.33 -4.97 4.53
C LEU A 8 36.22 -4.18 3.82
N SER A 9 36.10 -4.31 2.48
CA SER A 9 35.14 -3.53 1.68
C SER A 9 33.77 -4.19 1.47
N ARG A 10 33.56 -5.42 1.97
CA ARG A 10 32.30 -6.17 1.75
C ARG A 10 31.32 -6.19 2.93
N SER A 11 31.66 -5.64 4.10
CA SER A 11 30.85 -5.74 5.32
C SER A 11 30.19 -4.43 5.75
N ALA A 12 29.60 -3.68 4.81
CA ALA A 12 28.83 -2.49 5.13
C ALA A 12 27.55 -2.32 4.29
N ARG A 13 27.02 -3.41 3.73
CA ARG A 13 25.59 -3.44 3.33
C ARG A 13 24.75 -3.76 4.57
N GLY A 14 24.82 -2.84 5.53
CA GLY A 14 23.80 -2.76 6.56
C GLY A 14 22.46 -2.68 5.85
N HIS A 15 21.59 -3.62 6.18
CA HIS A 15 20.18 -3.55 5.85
C HIS A 15 19.64 -2.27 6.50
N ARG A 16 19.74 -1.14 5.78
CA ARG A 16 19.17 0.12 6.24
C ARG A 16 17.68 -0.12 6.30
N LYS A 17 17.17 -0.37 7.51
CA LYS A 17 15.75 -0.25 7.80
C LYS A 17 15.36 1.14 7.26
N PRO A 18 14.38 1.24 6.35
CA PRO A 18 13.94 2.54 5.87
C PRO A 18 13.62 3.41 7.09
N PRO A 19 13.97 4.70 7.08
CA PRO A 19 13.63 5.60 8.18
C PRO A 19 12.14 5.46 8.46
N ASP A 20 11.78 5.32 9.74
CA ASP A 20 10.36 5.25 10.11
C ASP A 20 9.68 6.52 9.55
N PRO A 21 8.52 6.38 8.89
CA PRO A 21 7.87 7.49 8.22
C PRO A 21 7.61 8.62 9.23
N THR A 22 7.95 9.85 8.85
CA THR A 22 7.71 11.01 9.71
C THR A 22 6.22 11.12 10.04
N THR A 23 5.89 11.72 11.18
CA THR A 23 4.48 11.95 11.56
C THR A 23 3.70 12.67 10.47
N ALA A 24 4.33 13.61 9.76
CA ALA A 24 3.74 14.31 8.62
C ALA A 24 3.40 13.35 7.47
N GLU A 25 4.31 12.45 7.12
CA GLU A 25 4.07 11.46 6.05
C GLU A 25 2.94 10.48 6.42
N GLN A 26 2.86 10.06 7.69
CA GLN A 26 1.76 9.21 8.15
C GLN A 26 0.41 9.93 8.10
N GLN A 27 0.40 11.23 8.39
CA GLN A 27 -0.81 12.04 8.28
C GLN A 27 -1.23 12.26 6.83
N GLU A 28 -0.29 12.48 5.91
CA GLU A 28 -0.58 12.53 4.48
C GLU A 28 -1.16 11.19 3.98
N ARG A 29 -0.56 10.06 4.37
CA ARG A 29 -1.09 8.72 4.05
C ARG A 29 -2.53 8.55 4.53
N PHE A 30 -2.81 8.97 5.76
CA PHE A 30 -4.15 8.95 6.32
C PHE A 30 -5.12 9.77 5.46
N VAL A 31 -4.78 11.02 5.12
CA VAL A 31 -5.63 11.90 4.30
C VAL A 31 -5.91 11.27 2.93
N HIS A 32 -4.91 10.68 2.29
CA HIS A 32 -5.11 10.01 0.99
C HIS A 32 -6.05 8.81 1.09
N LEU A 33 -5.93 7.98 2.13
CA LEU A 33 -6.83 6.84 2.33
C LEU A 33 -8.25 7.28 2.70
N VAL A 34 -8.41 8.37 3.47
CA VAL A 34 -9.74 8.94 3.78
C VAL A 34 -10.42 9.45 2.51
N ARG A 35 -9.69 10.14 1.63
CA ARG A 35 -10.21 10.61 0.33
C ARG A 35 -10.68 9.45 -0.52
N LEU A 36 -9.83 8.43 -0.71
CA LEU A 36 -10.21 7.24 -1.46
C LEU A 36 -11.41 6.52 -0.84
N GLY A 37 -11.44 6.40 0.49
CA GLY A 37 -12.57 5.80 1.20
C GLY A 37 -13.89 6.57 1.00
N TRP A 38 -13.82 7.89 0.87
CA TRP A 38 -14.96 8.74 0.54
C TRP A 38 -15.45 8.51 -0.89
N ASP A 39 -14.54 8.49 -1.86
CA ASP A 39 -14.86 8.24 -3.27
C ASP A 39 -15.51 6.86 -3.44
N LEU A 40 -14.95 5.83 -2.80
CA LEU A 40 -15.51 4.48 -2.78
C LEU A 40 -16.89 4.43 -2.12
N ARG A 41 -17.11 5.19 -1.05
CA ARG A 41 -18.41 5.28 -0.39
C ARG A 41 -19.47 5.93 -1.29
N ALA A 42 -19.09 6.94 -2.09
CA ALA A 42 -19.97 7.54 -3.08
C ALA A 42 -20.41 6.53 -4.15
N LEU A 43 -19.57 5.53 -4.44
CA LEU A 43 -19.85 4.40 -5.33
C LEU A 43 -20.59 3.23 -4.64
N GLY A 44 -20.95 3.37 -3.36
CA GLY A 44 -21.68 2.33 -2.60
C GLY A 44 -20.79 1.21 -2.03
N VAL A 45 -19.47 1.34 -2.12
CA VAL A 45 -18.52 0.35 -1.60
C VAL A 45 -18.35 0.52 -0.10
N ARG A 46 -18.43 -0.59 0.64
CA ARG A 46 -18.20 -0.59 2.09
C ARG A 46 -16.71 -0.59 2.39
N THR A 47 -16.26 0.40 3.15
CA THR A 47 -14.86 0.57 3.54
C THR A 47 -14.70 0.72 5.05
N SER A 48 -13.55 0.31 5.56
CA SER A 48 -13.14 0.50 6.96
C SER A 48 -11.70 0.98 7.00
N LEU A 49 -11.43 2.07 7.73
CA LEU A 49 -10.07 2.59 7.88
C LEU A 49 -9.46 2.10 9.19
N VAL A 50 -8.35 1.36 9.08
CA VAL A 50 -7.62 0.78 10.21
C VAL A 50 -6.38 1.63 10.50
N LEU A 51 -6.29 2.12 11.73
CA LEU A 51 -5.18 2.92 12.24
C LEU A 51 -4.44 2.11 13.32
N PRO A 52 -3.42 1.32 12.94
CA PRO A 52 -2.69 0.54 13.92
C PRO A 52 -1.79 1.45 14.78
N VAL A 53 -1.58 1.07 16.04
CA VAL A 53 -0.68 1.79 16.98
C VAL A 53 0.75 1.85 16.42
N THR A 54 1.16 0.81 15.69
CA THR A 54 2.43 0.74 14.98
C THR A 54 2.20 0.31 13.54
N GLY A 55 2.92 0.91 12.59
CA GLY A 55 2.82 0.57 11.17
C GLY A 55 2.08 1.64 10.34
N GLN A 56 1.53 1.21 9.21
CA GLN A 56 0.91 2.10 8.23
C GLN A 56 -0.62 2.03 8.33
N PRO A 57 -1.33 3.16 8.16
CA PRO A 57 -2.78 3.15 7.95
C PRO A 57 -3.17 2.24 6.77
N ILE A 58 -4.30 1.54 6.91
CA ILE A 58 -4.82 0.61 5.90
C ILE A 58 -6.29 0.91 5.68
N LEU A 59 -6.71 1.03 4.43
CA LEU A 59 -8.12 1.05 4.05
C LEU A 59 -8.55 -0.36 3.64
N GLU A 60 -9.45 -0.95 4.41
CA GLU A 60 -10.07 -2.23 4.06
C GLU A 60 -11.31 -1.98 3.20
N VAL A 61 -11.43 -2.75 2.12
CA VAL A 61 -12.61 -2.79 1.25
C VAL A 61 -13.33 -4.11 1.49
N HIS A 62 -14.63 -4.02 1.73
CA HIS A 62 -15.46 -5.17 2.11
C HIS A 62 -16.56 -5.45 1.07
N SER A 63 -16.83 -6.73 0.85
CA SER A 63 -18.06 -7.24 0.26
C SER A 63 -18.94 -7.89 1.31
N ALA A 64 -20.13 -8.32 0.90
CA ALA A 64 -21.01 -9.16 1.73
C ALA A 64 -20.33 -10.46 2.20
N ALA A 65 -19.32 -10.95 1.48
CA ALA A 65 -18.59 -12.18 1.79
C ALA A 65 -17.34 -11.96 2.68
N GLY A 66 -16.98 -10.71 2.99
CA GLY A 66 -15.82 -10.38 3.84
C GLY A 66 -14.89 -9.34 3.21
N THR A 67 -13.64 -9.26 3.70
CA THR A 67 -12.65 -8.29 3.21
C THR A 67 -12.08 -8.70 1.84
N LEU A 68 -12.37 -7.90 0.82
CA LEU A 68 -11.90 -8.10 -0.56
C LEU A 68 -10.46 -7.61 -0.74
N ALA A 69 -10.16 -6.39 -0.28
CA ALA A 69 -8.87 -5.75 -0.48
C ALA A 69 -8.41 -4.99 0.77
N ARG A 70 -7.08 -4.89 0.90
CA ARG A 70 -6.41 -4.04 1.89
C ARG A 70 -5.52 -3.07 1.12
N ILE A 71 -5.93 -1.81 1.12
CA ILE A 71 -5.28 -0.74 0.37
C ILE A 71 -4.36 0.03 1.31
N THR A 72 -3.11 0.17 0.88
CA THR A 72 -2.13 1.07 1.48
C THR A 72 -1.77 2.14 0.47
N VAL A 73 -1.12 3.20 0.95
CA VAL A 73 -0.63 4.27 0.09
C VAL A 73 0.86 4.46 0.33
N ILE A 74 1.62 4.53 -0.75
CA ILE A 74 3.06 4.71 -0.73
C ILE A 74 3.43 5.99 -1.49
N ARG A 75 4.47 6.66 -1.02
CA ARG A 75 5.02 7.82 -1.71
C ARG A 75 6.00 7.35 -2.79
N ARG A 76 5.83 7.84 -4.01
CA ARG A 76 6.75 7.67 -5.15
C ARG A 76 7.36 9.03 -5.52
N TYR A 77 8.31 9.02 -6.46
CA TYR A 77 9.03 10.23 -6.89
C TYR A 77 8.09 11.36 -7.36
N CYS A 78 6.98 11.02 -8.03
CA CYS A 78 6.04 11.96 -8.63
C CYS A 78 4.70 12.11 -7.89
N GLY A 79 4.49 11.43 -6.76
CA GLY A 79 3.20 11.51 -6.07
C GLY A 79 2.89 10.36 -5.14
N TRP A 80 1.61 10.24 -4.79
CA TRP A 80 1.06 9.21 -3.93
C TRP A 80 0.36 8.16 -4.77
N VAL A 81 0.72 6.89 -4.58
CA VAL A 81 0.10 5.77 -5.27
C VAL A 81 -0.51 4.82 -4.26
N PHE A 82 -1.71 4.36 -4.58
CA PHE A 82 -2.42 3.33 -3.86
C PHE A 82 -1.91 1.97 -4.30
N THR A 83 -1.77 1.06 -3.35
CA THR A 83 -1.39 -0.32 -3.64
C THR A 83 -2.18 -1.29 -2.79
N TRP A 84 -2.60 -2.37 -3.43
CA TRP A 84 -3.29 -3.47 -2.77
C TRP A 84 -3.03 -4.76 -3.52
N ARG A 85 -3.35 -5.85 -2.84
CA ARG A 85 -3.42 -7.16 -3.45
C ARG A 85 -4.89 -7.48 -3.74
N PRO A 86 -5.26 -7.66 -5.00
CA PRO A 86 -6.65 -7.94 -5.35
C PRO A 86 -7.04 -9.35 -4.91
N TRP A 87 -8.35 -9.57 -4.73
CA TRP A 87 -8.85 -10.85 -4.22
C TRP A 87 -8.54 -12.00 -5.19
N TRP A 88 -8.64 -11.77 -6.51
CA TRP A 88 -8.33 -12.76 -7.55
C TRP A 88 -6.84 -13.10 -7.62
N ALA A 89 -5.94 -12.18 -7.23
CA ALA A 89 -4.51 -12.50 -7.13
C ALA A 89 -4.25 -13.57 -6.05
N ARG A 90 -5.16 -13.77 -5.09
CA ARG A 90 -5.07 -14.91 -4.17
C ARG A 90 -5.30 -16.26 -4.86
N LEU A 91 -6.15 -16.29 -5.88
CA LEU A 91 -6.58 -17.50 -6.57
C LEU A 91 -5.66 -17.87 -7.74
N TRP A 92 -5.18 -16.88 -8.50
CA TRP A 92 -4.51 -17.13 -9.78
C TRP A 92 -3.02 -16.75 -9.77
N ARG A 93 -2.63 -15.62 -9.16
CA ARG A 93 -1.25 -15.09 -9.18
C ARG A 93 -0.86 -14.45 -7.84
N ARG A 94 -0.32 -15.28 -6.93
CA ARG A 94 -0.01 -14.91 -5.53
C ARG A 94 0.97 -13.74 -5.33
N GLY A 95 1.64 -13.26 -6.37
CA GLY A 95 2.61 -12.17 -6.31
C GLY A 95 2.14 -10.85 -6.93
N GLU A 96 0.95 -10.77 -7.50
CA GLU A 96 0.51 -9.59 -8.23
C GLU A 96 -0.07 -8.53 -7.29
N TRP A 97 0.46 -7.32 -7.41
CA TRP A 97 0.03 -6.13 -6.69
C TRP A 97 -0.46 -5.11 -7.70
N VAL A 98 -1.58 -4.47 -7.39
CA VAL A 98 -2.07 -3.32 -8.16
C VAL A 98 -1.38 -2.07 -7.62
N LEU A 99 -0.97 -1.19 -8.54
CA LEU A 99 -0.56 0.18 -8.23
C LEU A 99 -1.46 1.11 -9.03
N ALA A 100 -2.09 2.05 -8.35
CA ALA A 100 -2.99 3.01 -8.94
C ALA A 100 -2.69 4.42 -8.43
N ASP A 101 -2.79 5.41 -9.32
CA ASP A 101 -2.77 6.81 -8.95
C ASP A 101 -4.11 7.19 -8.30
N ALA A 102 -4.20 8.39 -7.72
CA ALA A 102 -5.43 8.81 -7.05
C ALA A 102 -6.64 8.88 -7.99
N ASP A 103 -6.42 9.29 -9.24
CA ASP A 103 -7.50 9.53 -10.20
C ASP A 103 -8.14 8.24 -10.71
N ASN A 104 -7.47 7.09 -10.63
CA ASN A 104 -7.97 5.82 -11.15
C ASN A 104 -8.18 4.73 -10.09
N ALA A 105 -7.74 4.95 -8.84
CA ALA A 105 -7.83 3.95 -7.78
C ALA A 105 -9.27 3.53 -7.47
N ALA A 106 -10.20 4.48 -7.40
CA ALA A 106 -11.60 4.18 -7.08
C ALA A 106 -12.27 3.30 -8.15
N ASP A 107 -12.05 3.58 -9.43
CA ASP A 107 -12.64 2.85 -10.54
C ASP A 107 -12.11 1.40 -10.64
N ILE A 108 -10.80 1.21 -10.40
CA ILE A 108 -10.20 -0.13 -10.42
C ILE A 108 -10.77 -0.97 -9.27
N VAL A 109 -10.82 -0.42 -8.06
CA VAL A 109 -11.42 -1.10 -6.90
C VAL A 109 -12.88 -1.42 -7.16
N MET A 110 -13.63 -0.48 -7.77
CA MET A 110 -15.04 -0.69 -8.08
C MET A 110 -15.25 -1.85 -9.06
N THR A 111 -14.41 -1.93 -10.09
CA THR A 111 -14.41 -3.06 -11.03
C THR A 111 -14.14 -4.38 -10.32
N GLU A 112 -13.23 -4.40 -9.35
CA GLU A 112 -12.92 -5.61 -8.56
C GLU A 112 -14.03 -6.03 -7.59
N VAL A 113 -14.88 -5.10 -7.14
CA VAL A 113 -16.00 -5.36 -6.24
C VAL A 113 -17.21 -5.93 -7.00
N ASN A 114 -17.41 -5.51 -8.25
CA ASN A 114 -18.54 -5.91 -9.08
C ASN A 114 -18.28 -7.11 -10.01
N GLY A 115 -17.02 -7.51 -10.21
CA GLY A 115 -16.64 -8.67 -11.02
C GLY A 115 -16.70 -9.98 -10.25
#